data_AF-A0A1H3AJR9-F1
#
_entry.id   AF-A0A1H3AJR9-F1
#
_cell.length_a   1.000
_cell.length_b   1.000
_cell.length_c   1.000
_cell.angle_alpha   90.00
_cell.angle_beta   90.00
_cell.angle_gamma   90.00
#
_symmetry.space_group_name_H-M   'P 1'
#
loop_
_entity.id
_entity.type
_entity.pdbx_description
1 polymer ?
#
loop_
_entity_poly.entity_id
_entity_poly.type
_entity_poly.pdbx_seq_one_letter_code
_entity_poly.pdbx_strand_id
1 'polypeptide(L)'
;MNALALPDPDLAELSTPPGTEGAQAHGVHLSALALIYLRHAAPARAMVLGLAAMTMGDLRPQTVLLVAESLIEAGDPEQALAVLRRFDDAPAAAPAPEAEAEADDRPAPLTAPLSAVPTPAQVAARHYLDARALYRQNRPEAARAALDRAIALAEGVVA
;
A
#
# COMPACT_ATOMS: atom_id res chain seq x y z
N MET A 1 -42.95 1.38 37.83
CA MET A 1 -41.77 2.09 37.28
C MET A 1 -40.65 1.07 37.20
N ASN A 2 -40.41 0.49 36.03
CA ASN A 2 -39.34 -0.49 35.81
C ASN A 2 -38.09 0.27 35.33
N ALA A 3 -37.04 0.25 36.13
CA ALA A 3 -35.71 0.66 35.69
C ALA A 3 -35.13 -0.47 34.83
N LEU A 4 -35.00 -0.22 33.52
CA LEU A 4 -34.21 -1.05 32.61
C LEU A 4 -32.74 -0.94 33.03
N ALA A 5 -32.27 -1.92 33.80
CA ALA A 5 -30.85 -2.14 34.00
C ALA A 5 -30.27 -2.58 32.65
N LEU A 6 -29.72 -1.63 31.90
CA LEU A 6 -28.80 -1.93 30.82
C LEU A 6 -27.58 -2.62 31.47
N PRO A 7 -27.16 -3.82 31.02
CA PRO A 7 -25.93 -4.40 31.50
C PRO A 7 -24.79 -3.44 31.14
N ASP A 8 -23.96 -3.07 32.13
CA ASP A 8 -22.71 -2.37 31.88
C ASP A 8 -21.95 -3.14 30.80
N PRO A 9 -21.63 -2.54 29.64
CA PRO A 9 -20.78 -3.22 28.69
C PRO A 9 -19.46 -3.49 29.40
N ASP A 10 -19.06 -4.76 29.43
CA ASP A 10 -17.83 -5.19 30.05
C ASP A 10 -16.68 -4.38 29.41
N LEU A 11 -16.18 -3.37 30.13
CA LEU A 11 -15.17 -2.45 29.62
C LEU A 11 -13.88 -3.19 29.22
N ALA A 12 -13.73 -4.45 29.64
CA ALA A 12 -12.70 -5.37 29.18
C ALA A 12 -12.86 -5.78 27.71
N GLU A 13 -14.08 -5.99 27.18
CA GLU A 13 -14.29 -6.32 25.76
C GLU A 13 -13.91 -5.14 24.85
N LEU A 14 -14.15 -3.91 25.30
CA LEU A 14 -13.75 -2.66 24.63
C LEU A 14 -12.23 -2.37 24.75
N SER A 15 -11.52 -3.09 25.62
CA SER A 15 -10.09 -2.94 25.90
C SER A 15 -9.23 -4.00 25.19
N THR A 16 -9.85 -4.94 24.46
CA THR A 16 -9.09 -5.84 23.60
C THR A 16 -8.54 -4.98 22.45
N PRO A 17 -7.21 -4.74 22.34
CA PRO A 17 -6.69 -4.11 21.15
C PRO A 17 -7.18 -4.95 19.97
N PRO A 18 -7.68 -4.35 18.87
CA PRO A 18 -8.01 -5.15 17.71
C PRO A 18 -6.76 -5.96 17.37
N GLY A 19 -6.85 -7.28 17.37
CA GLY A 19 -5.73 -8.13 16.94
C GLY A 19 -5.22 -7.66 15.58
N THR A 20 -3.99 -8.01 15.21
CA THR A 20 -3.40 -7.57 13.92
C THR A 20 -4.28 -7.84 12.70
N GLU A 21 -5.11 -8.89 12.72
CA GLU A 21 -6.14 -9.14 11.70
C GLU A 21 -7.14 -7.98 11.59
N GLY A 22 -7.59 -7.43 12.71
CA GLY A 22 -8.43 -6.24 12.77
C GLY A 22 -7.71 -4.97 12.31
N ALA A 23 -6.44 -4.79 12.69
CA ALA A 23 -5.62 -3.66 12.23
C ALA A 23 -5.40 -3.72 10.71
N GLN A 24 -5.03 -4.87 10.17
CA GLN A 24 -4.83 -5.08 8.74
C GLN A 24 -6.13 -4.89 7.95
N ALA A 25 -7.25 -5.44 8.43
CA ALA A 25 -8.56 -5.23 7.83
C ALA A 25 -8.94 -3.73 7.81
N HIS A 26 -8.64 -3.00 8.89
CA HIS A 26 -8.82 -1.55 8.91
C HIS A 26 -7.89 -0.84 7.91
N GLY A 27 -6.63 -1.28 7.80
CA GLY A 27 -5.69 -0.81 6.78
C GLY A 27 -6.23 -0.96 5.36
N VAL A 28 -6.87 -2.10 5.05
CA VAL A 28 -7.55 -2.32 3.76
C VAL A 28 -8.66 -1.31 3.50
N HIS A 29 -9.43 -0.93 4.52
CA HIS A 29 -10.45 0.12 4.40
C HIS A 29 -9.83 1.51 4.19
N LEU A 30 -8.74 1.82 4.88
CA LEU A 30 -8.03 3.08 4.72
C LEU A 30 -7.43 3.23 3.32
N SER A 31 -6.83 2.17 2.76
CA SER A 31 -6.30 2.22 1.39
C SER A 31 -7.41 2.30 0.33
N ALA A 32 -8.57 1.68 0.57
CA ALA A 32 -9.74 1.86 -0.29
C ALA A 32 -10.26 3.31 -0.27
N LEU A 33 -10.34 3.92 0.92
CA LEU A 33 -10.71 5.32 1.05
C LEU A 33 -9.65 6.26 0.42
N ALA A 34 -8.37 5.92 0.56
CA ALA A 34 -7.28 6.65 -0.07
C ALA A 34 -7.41 6.68 -1.60
N LEU A 35 -7.81 5.56 -2.22
CA LEU A 35 -8.04 5.49 -3.68
C LEU A 35 -9.13 6.48 -4.10
N ILE A 36 -10.22 6.55 -3.32
CA ILE A 36 -11.32 7.50 -3.58
C ILE A 36 -10.78 8.93 -3.53
N TYR A 37 -10.03 9.31 -2.48
CA TYR A 37 -9.46 10.65 -2.39
C TYR A 37 -8.47 10.97 -3.51
N LEU A 38 -7.65 10.00 -3.92
CA LEU A 38 -6.71 10.19 -5.02
C LEU A 38 -7.47 10.49 -6.33
N ARG A 39 -8.56 9.76 -6.60
CA ARG A 39 -9.43 9.99 -7.77
C ARG A 39 -10.17 11.32 -7.74
N HIS A 40 -10.40 11.89 -6.55
CA HIS A 40 -11.03 13.19 -6.35
C HIS A 40 -10.02 14.33 -6.13
N ALA A 41 -8.80 14.21 -6.67
CA ALA A 41 -7.76 15.24 -6.65
C ALA A 41 -7.38 15.74 -5.24
N ALA A 42 -7.43 14.85 -4.23
CA ALA A 42 -6.98 15.11 -2.87
C ALA A 42 -5.73 14.27 -2.52
N PRO A 43 -4.59 14.49 -3.20
CA PRO A 43 -3.41 13.62 -3.10
C PRO A 43 -2.81 13.59 -1.69
N ALA A 44 -2.79 14.72 -0.96
CA ALA A 44 -2.29 14.77 0.41
C ALA A 44 -3.11 13.88 1.36
N ARG A 45 -4.44 13.84 1.21
CA ARG A 45 -5.31 12.96 2.02
C ARG A 45 -5.12 11.50 1.64
N ALA A 46 -5.02 11.21 0.34
CA ALA A 46 -4.72 9.87 -0.13
C ALA A 46 -3.39 9.36 0.41
N MET A 47 -2.35 10.20 0.42
CA MET A 47 -1.04 9.87 0.98
C MET A 47 -1.12 9.50 2.45
N VAL A 48 -1.74 10.34 3.28
CA VAL A 48 -1.87 10.08 4.74
C VAL A 48 -2.62 8.78 5.00
N LEU A 49 -3.74 8.55 4.31
CA LEU A 49 -4.53 7.33 4.48
C LEU A 49 -3.80 6.09 3.98
N GLY A 50 -3.06 6.19 2.88
CA GLY A 50 -2.23 5.09 2.36
C GLY A 50 -1.06 4.75 3.28
N LEU A 51 -0.37 5.76 3.83
CA LEU A 51 0.69 5.55 4.82
C LEU A 51 0.12 4.94 6.11
N ALA A 52 -1.03 5.41 6.58
CA ALA A 52 -1.72 4.81 7.72
C ALA A 52 -2.07 3.34 7.45
N ALA A 53 -2.61 3.02 6.28
CA ALA A 53 -2.87 1.66 5.86
C ALA A 53 -1.61 0.78 5.91
N MET A 54 -0.49 1.28 5.39
CA MET A 54 0.80 0.57 5.43
C MET A 54 1.31 0.35 6.87
N THR A 55 1.16 1.33 7.76
CA THR A 55 1.53 1.16 9.18
C THR A 55 0.66 0.14 9.91
N MET A 56 -0.55 -0.10 9.40
CA MET A 56 -1.47 -1.13 9.90
C MET A 56 -1.28 -2.49 9.21
N GLY A 57 -0.25 -2.64 8.37
CA GLY A 57 0.09 -3.92 7.72
C GLY A 57 -0.52 -4.12 6.33
N ASP A 58 -1.24 -3.15 5.77
CA ASP A 58 -1.69 -3.24 4.36
C ASP A 58 -0.52 -2.98 3.40
N LEU A 59 0.26 -4.03 3.14
CA LEU A 59 1.41 -4.04 2.25
C LEU A 59 1.09 -4.64 0.88
N ARG A 60 -0.17 -4.56 0.44
CA ARG A 60 -0.56 -5.04 -0.89
C ARG A 60 0.11 -4.16 -1.97
N PRO A 61 0.45 -4.74 -3.14
CA PRO A 61 1.06 -3.99 -4.25
C PRO A 61 0.27 -2.72 -4.61
N GLN A 62 -1.07 -2.79 -4.58
CA GLN A 62 -1.95 -1.66 -4.86
C GLN A 62 -1.77 -0.49 -3.87
N THR A 63 -1.60 -0.78 -2.58
CA THR A 63 -1.45 0.25 -1.54
C THR A 63 -0.11 0.97 -1.67
N VAL A 64 0.96 0.23 -2.00
CA VAL A 64 2.28 0.82 -2.28
C VAL A 64 2.23 1.73 -3.50
N LEU A 65 1.63 1.27 -4.61
CA LEU A 65 1.47 2.06 -5.83
C LEU A 65 0.62 3.32 -5.60
N LEU A 66 -0.45 3.21 -4.80
CA LEU A 66 -1.27 4.35 -4.41
C LEU A 66 -0.45 5.43 -3.69
N VAL A 67 0.38 5.02 -2.72
CA VAL A 67 1.19 5.98 -1.95
C VAL A 67 2.21 6.66 -2.87
N ALA A 68 2.86 5.89 -3.75
CA ALA A 68 3.78 6.45 -4.74
C ALA A 68 3.08 7.46 -5.67
N GLU A 69 1.89 7.14 -6.19
CA GLU A 69 1.12 8.06 -7.03
C GLU A 69 0.73 9.33 -6.27
N SER A 70 0.29 9.20 -5.01
CA SER A 70 -0.07 10.35 -4.18
C SER A 70 1.11 11.29 -3.91
N LEU A 71 2.32 10.76 -3.73
CA LEU A 71 3.56 11.53 -3.56
C LEU A 71 3.96 12.24 -4.84
N ILE A 72 3.83 11.58 -6.01
CA ILE A 72 4.04 12.22 -7.30
C ILE A 72 3.10 13.42 -7.41
N GLU A 73 1.81 13.24 -7.15
CA GLU A 73 0.83 14.34 -7.25
C GLU A 73 1.03 15.45 -6.23
N ALA A 74 1.51 15.11 -5.02
CA ALA A 74 1.88 16.10 -4.00
C ALA A 74 3.13 16.92 -4.36
N GLY A 75 3.92 16.49 -5.36
CA GLY A 75 5.13 17.18 -5.79
C GLY A 75 6.42 16.62 -5.21
N ASP A 76 6.39 15.43 -4.62
CA ASP A 76 7.52 14.76 -3.97
C ASP A 76 7.99 13.52 -4.76
N PRO A 77 8.50 13.66 -5.99
CA PRO A 77 8.86 12.54 -6.85
C PRO A 77 10.04 11.71 -6.30
N GLU A 78 10.91 12.29 -5.48
CA GLU A 78 12.02 11.56 -4.85
C GLU A 78 11.51 10.53 -3.83
N GLN A 79 10.57 10.95 -2.97
CA GLN A 79 9.94 10.06 -2.01
C GLN A 79 9.09 9.00 -2.71
N ALA A 80 8.44 9.34 -3.82
CA ALA A 80 7.73 8.36 -4.64
C ALA A 80 8.69 7.24 -5.14
N LEU A 81 9.89 7.59 -5.63
CA LEU A 81 10.89 6.60 -6.04
C LEU A 81 11.39 5.74 -4.87
N ALA A 82 11.47 6.30 -3.66
CA ALA A 82 11.81 5.53 -2.46
C ALA A 82 10.72 4.49 -2.14
N VAL A 83 9.45 4.87 -2.22
CA VAL A 83 8.31 3.96 -2.04
C VAL A 83 8.25 2.91 -3.16
N LEU A 84 8.55 3.28 -4.41
CA LEU A 84 8.54 2.32 -5.52
C LEU A 84 9.65 1.28 -5.42
N ARG A 85 10.82 1.60 -4.84
CA ARG A 85 11.87 0.59 -4.57
C ARG A 85 11.40 -0.52 -3.65
N ARG A 86 10.50 -0.23 -2.71
CA ARG A 86 9.87 -1.24 -1.84
C ARG A 86 9.02 -2.26 -2.61
N PHE A 87 8.44 -1.84 -3.74
CA PHE A 87 7.72 -2.76 -4.62
C PHE A 87 8.68 -3.77 -5.27
N ASP A 88 9.93 -3.36 -5.53
CA ASP A 88 10.96 -4.15 -6.19
C ASP A 88 11.73 -5.06 -5.20
N ASP A 89 12.06 -4.55 -4.01
CA ASP A 89 12.92 -5.20 -3.00
C ASP A 89 12.23 -6.34 -2.22
N ALA A 90 10.93 -6.48 -2.38
CA ALA A 90 10.14 -7.42 -1.63
C ALA A 90 9.83 -8.66 -2.48
N PRO A 91 10.47 -9.83 -2.25
CA PRO A 91 9.91 -11.07 -2.76
C PRO A 91 8.51 -11.17 -2.17
N ALA A 92 7.49 -11.22 -3.02
CA ALA A 92 6.12 -11.46 -2.58
C ALA A 92 6.14 -12.67 -1.64
N ALA A 93 5.50 -12.56 -0.47
CA ALA A 93 5.48 -13.66 0.48
C ALA A 93 5.05 -14.93 -0.26
N ALA A 94 5.96 -15.92 -0.35
CA ALA A 94 5.56 -17.26 -0.76
C ALA A 94 4.42 -17.69 0.16
N PRO A 95 3.41 -18.44 -0.33
CA PRO A 95 2.45 -19.05 0.58
C PRO A 95 3.26 -19.81 1.62
N ALA A 96 3.13 -19.41 2.89
CA ALA A 96 3.92 -19.99 3.96
C ALA A 96 3.76 -21.52 3.92
N PRO A 97 4.84 -22.32 4.05
CA PRO A 97 4.65 -23.72 4.45
C PRO A 97 3.89 -23.69 5.78
N GLU A 98 2.96 -24.63 5.98
CA GLU A 98 2.05 -24.76 7.13
C GLU A 98 2.77 -25.02 8.48
N ALA A 99 4.01 -24.57 8.64
CA ALA A 99 4.69 -24.52 9.91
C ALA A 99 4.12 -23.35 10.71
N GLU A 100 3.50 -23.68 11.84
CA GLU A 100 3.00 -22.82 12.90
C GLU A 100 4.02 -21.71 13.23
N ALA A 101 3.99 -20.62 12.47
CA ALA A 101 4.71 -19.41 12.80
C ALA A 101 3.97 -18.80 13.98
N GLU A 102 4.60 -18.83 15.14
CA GLU A 102 4.19 -18.09 16.32
C GLU A 102 3.86 -16.66 15.89
N ALA A 103 2.57 -16.33 15.85
CA ALA A 103 2.07 -15.11 15.26
C ALA A 103 2.51 -13.92 16.12
N ASP A 104 3.60 -13.28 15.74
CA ASP A 104 4.05 -12.03 16.33
C ASP A 104 3.00 -10.96 16.02
N ASP A 105 2.15 -10.66 17.00
CA ASP A 105 1.00 -9.73 16.92
C ASP A 105 1.41 -8.24 16.85
N ARG A 106 2.66 -7.97 16.43
CA ARG A 106 3.16 -6.63 16.15
C ARG A 106 2.87 -6.27 14.69
N PRO A 107 2.45 -5.03 14.38
CA PRO A 107 2.27 -4.60 13.00
C PRO A 107 3.55 -4.84 12.21
N ALA A 108 3.42 -5.47 11.04
CA ALA A 108 4.55 -5.77 10.18
C ALA A 108 5.36 -4.48 9.95
N PRO A 109 6.68 -4.50 10.19
CA PRO A 109 7.48 -3.30 10.01
C PRO A 109 7.33 -2.81 8.56
N LEU A 110 7.49 -1.51 8.33
CA LEU A 110 7.51 -0.92 6.98
C LEU A 110 8.68 -1.43 6.12
N THR A 111 9.46 -2.41 6.60
CA THR A 111 10.49 -3.16 5.90
C THR A 111 10.03 -4.56 5.47
N ALA A 112 8.86 -5.05 5.91
CA ALA A 112 8.31 -6.36 5.55
C ALA A 112 8.05 -6.50 4.04
N PRO A 113 8.03 -7.71 3.46
CA PRO A 113 7.74 -7.91 2.04
C PRO A 113 6.30 -7.52 1.66
N LEU A 114 6.02 -7.49 0.36
CA LEU A 114 4.67 -7.31 -0.17
C LEU A 114 3.79 -8.47 0.29
N SER A 115 2.57 -8.16 0.69
CA SER A 115 1.61 -9.16 1.17
C SER A 115 0.98 -10.00 0.06
N ALA A 116 1.28 -9.72 -1.22
CA ALA A 116 0.82 -10.48 -2.37
C ALA A 116 1.77 -10.33 -3.57
N VAL A 117 1.74 -11.32 -4.46
CA VAL A 117 2.45 -11.28 -5.75
C VAL A 117 1.86 -10.19 -6.64
N PRO A 118 2.68 -9.23 -7.15
CA PRO A 118 2.20 -8.24 -8.10
C PRO A 118 1.68 -8.87 -9.40
N THR A 119 0.55 -8.40 -9.89
CA THR A 119 0.05 -8.76 -11.22
C THR A 119 0.88 -8.06 -12.30
N PRO A 120 0.91 -8.55 -13.56
CA PRO A 120 1.60 -7.88 -14.66
C PRO A 120 1.18 -6.42 -14.84
N ALA A 121 -0.12 -6.12 -14.66
CA ALA A 121 -0.65 -4.76 -14.69
C ALA A 121 -0.08 -3.88 -13.56
N GLN A 122 0.13 -4.42 -12.36
CA GLN A 122 0.75 -3.70 -11.25
C GLN A 122 2.24 -3.45 -11.50
N VAL A 123 2.95 -4.40 -12.10
CA VAL A 123 4.35 -4.21 -12.50
C VAL A 123 4.46 -3.14 -13.60
N ALA A 124 3.58 -3.16 -14.59
CA ALA A 124 3.49 -2.10 -15.61
C ALA A 124 3.20 -0.73 -14.97
N ALA A 125 2.23 -0.66 -14.05
CA ALA A 125 1.90 0.56 -13.31
C ALA A 125 3.09 1.09 -12.49
N ARG A 126 3.88 0.21 -11.86
CA ARG A 126 5.12 0.58 -11.16
C ARG A 126 6.07 1.33 -12.10
N HIS A 127 6.31 0.81 -13.31
CA HIS A 127 7.21 1.43 -14.28
C HIS A 127 6.65 2.73 -14.84
N TYR A 128 5.34 2.81 -15.02
CA TYR A 128 4.67 4.05 -15.41
C TYR A 128 4.84 5.15 -14.35
N LEU A 129 4.65 4.82 -13.06
CA LEU A 129 4.89 5.78 -11.97
C LEU A 129 6.36 6.18 -11.86
N ASP A 130 7.29 5.26 -12.12
CA ASP A 130 8.73 5.54 -12.23
C ASP A 130 9.00 6.63 -13.28
N ALA A 131 8.45 6.43 -14.49
CA ALA A 131 8.60 7.35 -15.59
C ALA A 131 8.08 8.74 -15.24
N ARG A 132 6.90 8.82 -14.59
CA ARG A 132 6.32 10.10 -14.15
C ARG A 132 7.19 10.80 -13.12
N ALA A 133 7.71 10.08 -12.13
CA ALA A 133 8.60 10.64 -11.11
C ALA A 133 9.91 11.15 -11.74
N LEU A 134 10.55 10.36 -12.61
CA LEU A 134 11.77 10.73 -13.33
C LEU A 134 11.56 11.94 -14.24
N TYR A 135 10.41 12.02 -14.92
CA TYR A 135 10.08 13.17 -15.75
C TYR A 135 9.96 14.45 -14.92
N ARG A 136 9.30 14.40 -13.76
CA ARG A 136 9.22 15.55 -12.83
C ARG A 136 10.58 15.96 -12.26
N GLN A 137 11.55 15.05 -12.20
CA GLN A 137 12.94 15.33 -11.83
C GLN A 137 13.80 15.85 -13.00
N ASN A 138 13.21 16.16 -14.15
CA ASN A 138 13.93 16.60 -15.36
C ASN A 138 14.94 15.54 -15.87
N ARG A 139 14.59 14.25 -15.77
CA ARG A 139 15.39 13.11 -16.27
C ARG A 139 14.68 12.42 -17.45
N PRO A 140 14.52 13.09 -18.61
CA PRO A 140 13.65 12.63 -19.69
C PRO A 140 14.07 11.30 -20.31
N GLU A 141 15.38 11.05 -20.48
CA GLU A 141 15.86 9.78 -21.07
C GLU A 141 15.55 8.58 -20.16
N ALA A 142 15.76 8.73 -18.86
CA ALA A 142 15.43 7.70 -17.89
C ALA A 142 13.91 7.49 -17.81
N ALA A 143 13.13 8.58 -17.86
CA ALA A 143 11.67 8.52 -17.89
C ALA A 143 11.16 7.76 -19.11
N ARG A 144 11.74 8.03 -20.29
CA ARG A 144 11.40 7.33 -21.54
C ARG A 144 11.67 5.84 -21.44
N ALA A 145 12.87 5.44 -21.01
CA ALA A 145 13.20 4.03 -20.85
C ALA A 145 12.29 3.30 -19.86
N ALA A 146 11.85 3.98 -18.79
CA ALA A 146 10.89 3.43 -17.84
C ALA A 146 9.48 3.29 -18.46
N LEU A 147 9.05 4.28 -19.25
CA LEU A 147 7.76 4.24 -19.94
C LEU A 147 7.72 3.12 -20.99
N ASP A 148 8.79 2.93 -21.76
CA ASP A 148 8.88 1.86 -22.75
C ASP A 148 8.74 0.48 -22.09
N ARG A 149 9.36 0.28 -20.91
CA ARG A 149 9.17 -0.94 -20.10
C ARG A 149 7.72 -1.10 -19.62
N ALA A 150 7.09 -0.02 -19.17
CA ALA A 150 5.69 -0.06 -18.72
C ALA A 150 4.75 -0.50 -19.85
N ILE A 151 4.96 0.02 -21.06
CA ILE A 151 4.18 -0.32 -22.25
C ILE A 151 4.39 -1.79 -22.63
N ALA A 152 5.64 -2.24 -22.74
CA ALA A 152 5.95 -3.62 -23.10
C ALA A 152 5.27 -4.63 -22.14
N LEU A 153 5.32 -4.36 -20.84
CA LEU A 153 4.66 -5.20 -19.82
C LEU A 153 3.13 -5.14 -19.90
N ALA A 154 2.54 -3.97 -20.17
CA ALA A 154 1.09 -3.82 -20.31
C ALA A 154 0.55 -4.55 -21.56
N GLU A 155 1.34 -4.60 -22.63
CA GLU A 155 1.00 -5.29 -23.88
C GLU A 155 1.32 -6.79 -23.83
N GLY A 156 1.98 -7.27 -22.77
CA GLY A 156 2.44 -8.65 -22.66
C GLY A 156 3.60 -8.99 -23.60
N VAL A 157 4.27 -7.98 -24.14
CA VAL A 157 5.47 -8.12 -24.96
C VAL A 157 6.64 -8.32 -24.01
N VAL A 158 6.98 -9.58 -23.75
CA VAL A 158 8.18 -9.93 -22.98
C VAL A 158 9.40 -9.64 -23.86
N ALA A 159 10.25 -8.69 -23.43
CA ALA A 159 11.56 -8.42 -24.02
C ALA A 159 12.58 -9.46 -23.58
#